data_AF-A0A2D5Z5D8-F1
#
_entry.id   AF-A0A2D5Z5D8-F1
#
_cell.length_a   1.000
_cell.length_b   1.000
_cell.length_c   1.000
_cell.angle_alpha   90.00
_cell.angle_beta   90.00
_cell.angle_gamma   90.00
#
_symmetry.space_group_name_H-M   'P 1'
#
loop_
_entity.id
_entity.type
_entity.pdbx_description
1 polymer ?
#
loop_
_entity_poly.entity_id
_entity_poly.type
_entity_poly.pdbx_seq_one_letter_code
_entity_poly.pdbx_strand_id
1 'polypeptide(L)'
;MPPGAARRRQLMSEESEQNPDPADETERSEQGPEVFGQQVKHRQLSARVPDAVGRGVFSTGAIVLTGGTEFVIDFLVRMARPYQVASRVIVPHAAMMQLIRALEDNIRKYEDRFGSIEAMPKADPNAKRPSIQEVYDDLKLPDEILSGVYANACIIGHSPAEFVLDFVTNFFPRSAVSARLYLSSRQVPQLLKGFQHAAQQLQQRRAQQQQQQQDQYYTQRQEESDKDADDPDRDDPDRDDPDRDDDVRDEDEESR
;
A
#
# COMPACT_ATOMS: atom_id res chain seq x y z
N MET A 1 59.93 23.93 47.72
CA MET A 1 59.95 23.07 48.93
C MET A 1 58.56 22.48 49.12
N PRO A 2 58.41 21.18 49.37
CA PRO A 2 58.97 20.10 48.53
C PRO A 2 57.89 19.05 48.10
N PRO A 3 58.24 18.10 47.21
CA PRO A 3 57.33 17.09 46.64
C PRO A 3 57.57 15.66 47.17
N GLY A 4 56.80 14.68 46.68
CA GLY A 4 57.22 13.27 46.55
C GLY A 4 57.11 12.86 45.07
N ALA A 5 58.12 12.33 44.37
CA ALA A 5 58.99 11.16 44.62
C ALA A 5 58.23 9.82 44.40
N ALA A 6 58.71 8.83 43.62
CA ALA A 6 60.00 8.70 42.93
C ALA A 6 59.97 7.80 41.67
N ARG A 7 61.06 7.89 40.90
CA ARG A 7 61.47 7.10 39.70
C ARG A 7 61.42 5.57 39.85
N ARG A 8 61.36 4.86 38.71
CA ARG A 8 62.50 4.00 38.24
C ARG A 8 62.52 3.80 36.71
N ARG A 9 63.72 3.61 36.14
CA ARG A 9 64.03 3.33 34.71
C ARG A 9 64.51 1.88 34.54
N GLN A 10 64.33 1.31 33.34
CA GLN A 10 65.34 0.67 32.45
C GLN A 10 64.57 0.10 31.22
N LEU A 11 64.88 0.36 29.94
CA LEU A 11 66.11 0.36 29.09
C LEU A 11 66.40 -0.99 28.40
N MET A 12 66.32 -0.94 27.06
CA MET A 12 67.09 -1.68 26.03
C MET A 12 66.88 -3.19 25.81
N SER A 13 66.47 -3.53 24.57
CA SER A 13 67.30 -4.30 23.62
C SER A 13 66.78 -4.17 22.17
N GLU A 14 67.67 -3.91 21.21
CA GLU A 14 67.43 -3.92 19.75
C GLU A 14 67.91 -5.26 19.14
N GLU A 15 67.90 -5.37 17.78
CA GLU A 15 68.33 -6.45 16.87
C GLU A 15 67.18 -7.36 16.36
N SER A 16 66.64 -7.14 15.15
CA SER A 16 67.08 -7.62 13.81
C SER A 16 66.62 -9.08 13.52
N GLU A 17 66.16 -9.50 12.35
CA GLU A 17 66.13 -8.93 10.98
C GLU A 17 65.13 -9.74 10.09
N GLN A 18 65.07 -9.44 8.78
CA GLN A 18 64.49 -10.24 7.66
C GLN A 18 62.98 -10.17 7.31
N ASN A 19 62.76 -9.72 6.07
CA ASN A 19 61.66 -9.95 5.12
C ASN A 19 62.36 -10.29 3.76
N PRO A 20 61.75 -10.83 2.68
CA PRO A 20 60.33 -11.05 2.35
C PRO A 20 60.05 -12.55 2.02
N ASP A 21 59.08 -13.05 1.23
CA ASP A 21 57.98 -12.59 0.34
C ASP A 21 57.08 -13.83 0.05
N PRO A 22 56.01 -13.81 -0.78
CA PRO A 22 55.03 -12.78 -1.14
C PRO A 22 53.56 -13.30 -0.97
N ALA A 23 52.57 -12.54 -1.48
CA ALA A 23 51.22 -13.00 -1.83
C ALA A 23 50.32 -13.61 -0.72
N ASP A 24 49.47 -12.77 -0.13
CA ASP A 24 48.12 -13.20 0.23
C ASP A 24 47.11 -12.13 -0.25
N GLU A 25 45.95 -12.60 -0.68
CA GLU A 25 45.00 -11.88 -1.52
C GLU A 25 44.15 -10.91 -0.70
N THR A 26 44.66 -9.70 -0.47
CA THR A 26 43.77 -8.60 -0.03
C THR A 26 43.01 -8.07 -1.23
N GLU A 27 41.97 -8.82 -1.63
CA GLU A 27 40.91 -8.30 -2.49
C GLU A 27 40.47 -6.94 -1.93
N ARG A 28 40.73 -5.87 -2.69
CA ARG A 28 40.10 -4.58 -2.42
C ARG A 28 38.63 -4.76 -2.71
N SER A 29 37.86 -5.05 -1.66
CA SER A 29 36.41 -5.04 -1.72
C SER A 29 35.97 -3.70 -2.32
N GLU A 30 35.46 -3.75 -3.55
CA GLU A 30 34.79 -2.64 -4.19
C GLU A 30 33.45 -2.44 -3.48
N GLN A 31 33.51 -1.82 -2.31
CA GLN A 31 32.34 -1.31 -1.60
C GLN A 31 31.75 -0.18 -2.45
N GLY A 32 30.87 -0.56 -3.38
CA GLY A 32 29.95 0.35 -4.04
C GLY A 32 29.15 1.13 -2.99
N PRO A 33 28.59 2.30 -3.36
CA PRO A 33 28.00 3.22 -2.39
C PRO A 33 26.94 2.54 -1.51
N GLU A 34 27.22 2.43 -0.22
CA GLU A 34 26.33 1.76 0.74
C GLU A 34 24.96 2.46 0.78
N VAL A 35 23.90 1.71 0.47
CA VAL A 35 22.53 2.21 0.50
C VAL A 35 22.02 2.18 1.95
N PHE A 36 22.25 3.28 2.68
CA PHE A 36 21.82 3.43 4.07
C PHE A 36 20.29 3.50 4.21
N GLY A 37 19.66 2.36 4.50
CA GLY A 37 18.25 2.27 4.86
C GLY A 37 18.00 2.40 6.37
N GLN A 38 17.39 3.50 6.83
CA GLN A 38 16.97 3.68 8.22
C GLN A 38 15.44 3.73 8.35
N GLN A 39 14.85 2.95 9.27
CA GLN A 39 13.42 3.06 9.59
C GLN A 39 13.12 4.35 10.35
N VAL A 40 12.35 5.26 9.72
CA VAL A 40 11.94 6.52 10.34
C VAL A 40 10.59 6.38 11.05
N LYS A 41 10.54 6.70 12.35
CA LYS A 41 9.29 6.81 13.11
C LYS A 41 8.79 8.26 13.14
N HIS A 42 7.62 8.51 12.57
CA HIS A 42 6.99 9.84 12.53
C HIS A 42 6.06 10.09 13.71
N ARG A 43 6.21 11.25 14.37
CA ARG A 43 5.26 11.78 15.35
C ARG A 43 4.33 12.77 14.66
N GLN A 44 3.05 12.42 14.54
CA GLN A 44 2.05 13.18 13.78
C GLN A 44 1.60 14.46 14.52
N LEU A 45 2.39 15.54 14.47
CA LEU A 45 2.03 16.83 15.04
C LEU A 45 2.36 17.99 14.08
N SER A 46 1.32 18.50 13.41
CA SER A 46 1.31 19.56 12.39
C SER A 46 2.09 19.26 11.10
N ALA A 47 1.37 19.31 9.96
CA ALA A 47 2.00 19.36 8.65
C ALA A 47 2.33 20.83 8.30
N ARG A 48 3.46 21.06 7.63
CA ARG A 48 3.78 22.37 7.06
C ARG A 48 2.90 22.63 5.84
N VAL A 49 2.35 23.84 5.72
CA VAL A 49 1.67 24.29 4.50
C VAL A 49 2.71 24.98 3.60
N PRO A 50 2.96 24.52 2.37
CA PRO A 50 3.77 25.24 1.39
C PRO A 50 3.00 26.43 0.80
N ASP A 51 3.68 27.52 0.47
CA ASP A 51 3.04 28.77 0.01
C ASP A 51 2.21 28.57 -1.27
N ALA A 52 2.70 27.76 -2.21
CA ALA A 52 2.01 27.40 -3.45
C ALA A 52 0.67 26.67 -3.21
N VAL A 53 0.54 25.94 -2.11
CA VAL A 53 -0.68 25.19 -1.72
C VAL A 53 -1.53 25.99 -0.72
N GLY A 54 -0.95 26.99 -0.04
CA GLY A 54 -1.57 27.68 1.10
C GLY A 54 -2.91 28.35 0.80
N ARG A 55 -3.10 28.86 -0.43
CA ARG A 55 -4.37 29.42 -0.93
C ARG A 55 -5.46 28.36 -1.09
N GLY A 56 -5.08 27.12 -1.42
CA GLY A 56 -5.97 26.03 -1.79
C GLY A 56 -6.83 26.31 -3.03
N VAL A 57 -7.73 25.36 -3.31
CA VAL A 57 -8.69 25.43 -4.43
C VAL A 57 -10.09 25.05 -3.96
N PHE A 58 -11.10 25.68 -4.55
CA PHE A 58 -12.51 25.32 -4.33
C PHE A 58 -12.92 24.15 -5.22
N SER A 59 -13.80 23.30 -4.68
CA SER A 59 -14.39 22.18 -5.38
C SER A 59 -15.91 22.18 -5.22
N THR A 60 -16.58 21.58 -6.20
CA THR A 60 -18.03 21.36 -6.25
C THR A 60 -18.40 19.87 -6.11
N GLY A 61 -17.44 19.03 -5.74
CA GLY A 61 -17.54 17.58 -5.61
C GLY A 61 -16.36 16.85 -6.27
N ALA A 62 -16.35 15.52 -6.24
CA ALA A 62 -15.25 14.73 -6.80
C ALA A 62 -15.73 13.51 -7.61
N ILE A 63 -14.84 13.00 -8.46
CA ILE A 63 -14.86 11.65 -9.01
C ILE A 63 -13.83 10.83 -8.23
N VAL A 64 -14.16 9.59 -7.88
CA VAL A 64 -13.25 8.66 -7.21
C VAL A 64 -13.06 7.45 -8.11
N LEU A 65 -11.82 7.21 -8.54
CA LEU A 65 -11.43 6.05 -9.34
C LEU A 65 -10.57 5.11 -8.49
N THR A 66 -10.74 3.81 -8.69
CA THR A 66 -10.01 2.74 -7.97
C THR A 66 -9.00 2.09 -8.92
N GLY A 67 -7.72 2.46 -8.76
CA GLY A 67 -6.59 1.90 -9.51
C GLY A 67 -6.16 0.52 -8.99
N GLY A 68 -4.90 0.14 -9.28
CA GLY A 68 -4.30 -1.10 -8.78
C GLY A 68 -3.87 -1.01 -7.32
N THR A 69 -3.21 0.08 -6.95
CA THR A 69 -2.61 0.32 -5.62
C THR A 69 -3.12 1.59 -4.94
N GLU A 70 -3.64 2.55 -5.71
CA GLU A 70 -4.15 3.85 -5.24
C GLU A 70 -5.57 4.16 -5.76
N PHE A 71 -6.28 4.97 -4.98
CA PHE A 71 -7.43 5.74 -5.46
C PHE A 71 -6.94 7.03 -6.12
N VAL A 72 -7.57 7.41 -7.23
CA VAL A 72 -7.42 8.73 -7.88
C VAL A 72 -8.68 9.53 -7.57
N ILE A 73 -8.53 10.69 -6.94
CA ILE A 73 -9.64 11.56 -6.53
C ILE A 73 -9.54 12.88 -7.29
N ASP A 74 -10.40 13.05 -8.29
CA ASP A 74 -10.47 14.25 -9.11
C ASP A 74 -11.55 15.18 -8.56
N PHE A 75 -11.12 16.26 -7.91
CA PHE A 75 -11.98 17.31 -7.39
C PHE A 75 -12.34 18.29 -8.51
N LEU A 76 -13.63 18.58 -8.67
CA LEU A 76 -14.18 19.21 -9.87
C LEU A 76 -14.80 20.58 -9.58
N VAL A 77 -14.65 21.51 -10.52
CA VAL A 77 -15.44 22.75 -10.61
C VAL A 77 -16.43 22.64 -11.76
N ARG A 78 -17.72 22.61 -11.43
CA ARG A 78 -18.84 22.45 -12.38
C ARG A 78 -19.74 23.69 -12.48
N MET A 79 -19.17 24.88 -12.31
CA MET A 79 -19.92 26.14 -12.36
C MET A 79 -20.25 26.59 -13.78
N ALA A 80 -19.37 26.31 -14.75
CA ALA A 80 -19.55 26.60 -16.17
C ALA A 80 -18.87 25.51 -17.02
N ARG A 81 -19.32 25.31 -18.26
CA ARG A 81 -18.66 24.43 -19.24
C ARG A 81 -17.48 25.16 -19.92
N PRO A 82 -16.38 24.47 -20.29
CA PRO A 82 -16.08 23.07 -19.94
C PRO A 82 -15.83 22.93 -18.45
N TYR A 83 -16.33 21.85 -17.86
CA TYR A 83 -16.07 21.55 -16.44
C TYR A 83 -14.58 21.27 -16.25
N GLN A 84 -14.05 21.52 -15.05
CA GLN A 84 -12.60 21.45 -14.82
C GLN A 84 -12.26 20.57 -13.63
N VAL A 85 -11.16 19.83 -13.73
CA VAL A 85 -10.50 19.22 -12.57
C VAL A 85 -9.67 20.32 -11.89
N ALA A 86 -10.04 20.68 -10.67
CA ALA A 86 -9.34 21.71 -9.87
C ALA A 86 -8.19 21.13 -9.03
N SER A 87 -8.25 19.84 -8.70
CA SER A 87 -7.14 19.10 -8.09
C SER A 87 -7.33 17.61 -8.29
N ARG A 88 -6.26 16.90 -8.62
CA ARG A 88 -6.18 15.44 -8.62
C ARG A 88 -5.34 15.00 -7.44
N VAL A 89 -5.92 14.19 -6.55
CA VAL A 89 -5.23 13.66 -5.36
C VAL A 89 -5.14 12.14 -5.44
N ILE A 90 -3.92 11.62 -5.29
CA ILE A 90 -3.62 10.19 -5.34
C ILE A 90 -3.49 9.67 -3.90
N VAL A 91 -4.34 8.72 -3.51
CA VAL A 91 -4.42 8.22 -2.12
C VAL A 91 -4.25 6.70 -2.10
N PRO A 92 -3.26 6.13 -1.38
CA PRO A 92 -3.08 4.68 -1.28
C PRO A 92 -4.34 3.97 -0.79
N HIS A 93 -4.56 2.75 -1.29
CA HIS A 93 -5.66 1.89 -0.83
C HIS A 93 -5.73 1.73 0.70
N ALA A 94 -4.57 1.70 1.38
CA ALA A 94 -4.48 1.60 2.84
C ALA A 94 -4.97 2.86 3.60
N ALA A 95 -4.87 4.04 3.01
CA ALA A 95 -5.21 5.31 3.66
C ALA A 95 -6.72 5.65 3.58
N MET A 96 -7.44 5.10 2.60
CA MET A 96 -8.86 5.43 2.35
C MET A 96 -9.77 5.19 3.55
N MET A 97 -9.59 4.08 4.29
CA MET A 97 -10.43 3.81 5.47
C MET A 97 -10.19 4.82 6.61
N GLN A 98 -8.98 5.38 6.72
CA GLN A 98 -8.70 6.45 7.67
C GLN A 98 -9.32 7.78 7.22
N LEU A 99 -9.27 8.08 5.92
CA LEU A 99 -9.91 9.26 5.32
C LEU A 99 -11.44 9.25 5.54
N ILE A 100 -12.09 8.11 5.29
CA ILE A 100 -13.53 7.91 5.52
C ILE A 100 -13.89 8.22 6.97
N ARG A 101 -13.22 7.57 7.94
CA ARG A 101 -13.47 7.77 9.38
C ARG A 101 -13.22 9.20 9.84
N ALA A 102 -12.14 9.83 9.35
CA ALA A 102 -11.84 11.22 9.66
C ALA A 102 -12.91 12.18 9.14
N LEU A 103 -13.52 11.88 7.98
CA LEU A 103 -14.60 12.68 7.40
C LEU A 103 -15.92 12.44 8.14
N GLU A 104 -16.25 11.19 8.49
CA GLU A 104 -17.40 10.82 9.35
C GLU A 104 -17.37 11.56 10.70
N ASP A 105 -16.23 11.54 11.39
CA ASP A 105 -16.04 12.23 12.66
C ASP A 105 -16.14 13.75 12.53
N ASN A 106 -15.70 14.33 11.41
CA ASN A 106 -15.81 15.77 11.19
C ASN A 106 -17.21 16.21 10.77
N ILE A 107 -17.97 15.39 10.03
CA ILE A 107 -19.39 15.62 9.78
C ILE A 107 -20.16 15.61 11.10
N ARG A 108 -19.95 14.60 11.96
CA ARG A 108 -20.58 14.58 13.29
C ARG A 108 -20.27 15.83 14.13
N LYS A 109 -18.99 16.19 14.24
CA LYS A 109 -18.54 17.41 14.95
C LYS A 109 -19.04 18.72 14.32
N TYR A 110 -19.39 18.70 13.04
CA TYR A 110 -20.08 19.82 12.38
C TYR A 110 -21.53 19.85 12.83
N GLU A 111 -22.26 18.73 12.74
CA GLU A 111 -23.70 18.67 13.03
C GLU A 111 -23.99 18.94 14.51
N ASP A 112 -23.13 18.46 15.42
CA ASP A 112 -23.16 18.76 16.86
C ASP A 112 -23.03 20.26 17.17
N ARG A 113 -22.43 21.06 16.26
CA ARG A 113 -22.13 22.49 16.47
C ARG A 113 -22.97 23.45 15.65
N PHE A 114 -23.38 23.06 14.46
CA PHE A 114 -24.04 23.92 13.47
C PHE A 114 -25.42 23.39 13.02
N GLY A 115 -25.84 22.22 13.51
CA GLY A 115 -27.06 21.55 13.07
C GLY A 115 -26.84 20.70 11.81
N SER A 116 -27.88 19.94 11.44
CA SER A 116 -27.75 18.94 10.38
C SER A 116 -27.44 19.55 9.00
N ILE A 117 -26.63 18.83 8.21
CA ILE A 117 -26.26 19.27 6.86
C ILE A 117 -27.45 19.06 5.91
N GLU A 118 -28.02 20.15 5.40
CA GLU A 118 -29.07 20.07 4.39
C GLU A 118 -28.59 19.29 3.14
N ALA A 119 -29.30 18.21 2.81
CA ALA A 119 -29.00 17.39 1.66
C ALA A 119 -29.00 18.22 0.35
N MET A 120 -28.12 17.82 -0.57
CA MET A 120 -28.20 18.21 -1.98
C MET A 120 -29.49 17.63 -2.61
N PRO A 121 -30.09 18.30 -3.61
CA PRO A 121 -31.16 17.72 -4.41
C PRO A 121 -30.74 16.34 -4.94
N LYS A 122 -31.60 15.33 -4.74
CA LYS A 122 -31.37 14.01 -5.31
C LYS A 122 -31.47 14.12 -6.83
N ALA A 123 -30.52 13.55 -7.55
CA ALA A 123 -30.64 13.39 -8.99
C ALA A 123 -31.89 12.55 -9.32
N ASP A 124 -32.52 12.83 -10.45
CA ASP A 124 -33.67 12.06 -10.95
C ASP A 124 -33.29 10.56 -11.03
N PRO A 125 -34.05 9.66 -10.36
CA PRO A 125 -33.77 8.23 -10.40
C PRO A 125 -33.83 7.62 -11.81
N ASN A 126 -34.56 8.25 -12.74
CA ASN A 126 -34.70 7.80 -14.13
C ASN A 126 -33.65 8.40 -15.07
N ALA A 127 -32.85 9.37 -14.62
CA ALA A 127 -31.78 9.92 -15.46
C ALA A 127 -30.70 8.85 -15.71
N LYS A 128 -30.36 8.63 -16.99
CA LYS A 128 -29.22 7.77 -17.37
C LYS A 128 -27.97 8.31 -16.68
N ARG A 129 -27.40 7.54 -15.76
CA ARG A 129 -26.12 7.86 -15.12
C ARG A 129 -25.04 7.79 -16.20
N PRO A 130 -24.29 8.88 -16.46
CA PRO A 130 -23.24 8.84 -17.47
C PRO A 130 -22.13 7.88 -17.03
N SER A 131 -21.47 7.26 -18.00
CA SER A 131 -20.27 6.47 -17.76
C SER A 131 -19.12 7.37 -17.29
N ILE A 132 -18.12 6.78 -16.64
CA ILE A 132 -16.93 7.54 -16.21
C ILE A 132 -16.25 8.21 -17.42
N GLN A 133 -16.19 7.53 -18.58
CA GLN A 133 -15.63 8.09 -19.81
C GLN A 133 -16.43 9.29 -20.31
N GLU A 134 -17.76 9.15 -20.44
CA GLU A 134 -18.66 10.24 -20.85
C GLU A 134 -18.51 11.49 -19.94
N VAL A 135 -18.17 11.31 -18.66
CA VAL A 135 -17.88 12.42 -17.74
C VAL A 135 -16.50 13.04 -17.98
N TYR A 136 -15.48 12.26 -18.33
CA TYR A 136 -14.14 12.78 -18.66
C TYR A 136 -14.09 13.50 -20.01
N ASP A 137 -14.90 13.08 -20.99
CA ASP A 137 -15.01 13.75 -22.29
C ASP A 137 -15.52 15.21 -22.15
N ASP A 138 -16.32 15.49 -21.12
CA ASP A 138 -16.84 16.80 -20.74
C ASP A 138 -15.91 17.60 -19.79
N LEU A 139 -14.78 17.01 -19.37
CA LEU A 139 -13.84 17.59 -18.39
C LEU A 139 -12.54 18.06 -19.03
N LYS A 140 -12.22 19.34 -18.82
CA LYS A 140 -10.87 19.86 -19.04
C LYS A 140 -9.98 19.50 -17.84
N LEU A 141 -8.92 18.74 -18.11
CA LEU A 141 -7.86 18.42 -17.16
C LEU A 141 -6.58 19.14 -17.59
N PRO A 142 -6.12 20.18 -16.86
CA PRO A 142 -4.86 20.88 -17.17
C PRO A 142 -3.63 19.98 -17.02
N ASP A 143 -2.62 20.19 -17.87
CA ASP A 143 -1.40 19.39 -17.91
C ASP A 143 -0.68 19.30 -16.55
N GLU A 144 -0.67 20.41 -15.80
CA GLU A 144 -0.09 20.51 -14.45
C GLU A 144 -0.80 19.63 -13.40
N ILE A 145 -2.02 19.18 -13.67
CA ILE A 145 -2.85 18.35 -12.78
C ILE A 145 -2.88 16.88 -13.24
N LEU A 146 -2.42 16.54 -14.46
CA LEU A 146 -2.48 15.18 -15.03
C LEU A 146 -1.93 14.10 -14.08
N SER A 147 -0.74 14.33 -13.51
CA SER A 147 -0.09 13.41 -12.56
C SER A 147 -0.71 13.46 -11.16
N GLY A 148 -1.38 14.57 -10.82
CA GLY A 148 -1.90 14.84 -9.48
C GLY A 148 -0.84 15.00 -8.39
N VAL A 149 -1.30 15.06 -7.15
CA VAL A 149 -0.45 15.07 -5.96
C VAL A 149 -0.75 13.87 -5.06
N TYR A 150 0.29 13.25 -4.52
CA TYR A 150 0.14 12.14 -3.57
C TYR A 150 -0.26 12.63 -2.17
N ALA A 151 -1.06 11.84 -1.45
CA ALA A 151 -1.36 12.05 -0.05
C ALA A 151 -1.67 10.72 0.66
N ASN A 152 -1.14 10.54 1.88
CA ASN A 152 -1.40 9.35 2.71
C ASN A 152 -2.17 9.68 4.01
N ALA A 153 -2.51 10.95 4.24
CA ALA A 153 -3.39 11.40 5.31
C ALA A 153 -4.20 12.61 4.86
N CYS A 154 -5.25 12.96 5.60
CA CYS A 154 -5.96 14.22 5.45
C CYS A 154 -6.26 14.80 6.83
N ILE A 155 -5.97 16.09 7.01
CA ILE A 155 -6.45 16.90 8.13
C ILE A 155 -7.72 17.58 7.65
N ILE A 156 -8.77 17.58 8.47
CA ILE A 156 -10.08 18.11 8.10
C ILE A 156 -10.49 19.16 9.15
N GLY A 157 -10.80 20.36 8.67
CA GLY A 157 -11.40 21.45 9.45
C GLY A 157 -12.72 21.88 8.82
N HIS A 158 -13.52 22.66 9.54
CA HIS A 158 -14.79 23.18 9.02
C HIS A 158 -15.24 24.46 9.71
N SER A 159 -15.91 25.31 8.95
CA SER A 159 -16.71 26.47 9.35
C SER A 159 -18.21 26.13 9.22
N PRO A 160 -19.15 27.05 9.51
CA PRO A 160 -20.58 26.82 9.23
C PRO A 160 -20.92 26.64 7.74
N ALA A 161 -20.08 27.08 6.81
CA ALA A 161 -20.37 27.07 5.37
C ALA A 161 -19.51 26.09 4.57
N GLU A 162 -18.30 25.78 5.06
CA GLU A 162 -17.24 25.16 4.29
C GLU A 162 -16.44 24.15 5.13
N PHE A 163 -16.02 23.06 4.49
CA PHE A 163 -15.00 22.16 4.99
C PHE A 163 -13.68 22.43 4.27
N VAL A 164 -12.59 22.37 5.02
CA VAL A 164 -11.21 22.43 4.52
C VAL A 164 -10.60 21.05 4.64
N LEU A 165 -10.17 20.48 3.52
CA LEU A 165 -9.49 19.19 3.44
C LEU A 165 -8.02 19.47 3.07
N ASP A 166 -7.15 19.39 4.06
CA ASP A 166 -5.70 19.45 3.90
C ASP A 166 -5.17 18.03 3.71
N PHE A 167 -4.95 17.64 2.46
CA PHE A 167 -4.30 16.39 2.10
C PHE A 167 -2.80 16.49 2.39
N VAL A 168 -2.26 15.48 3.08
CA VAL A 168 -0.91 15.52 3.66
C VAL A 168 -0.05 14.39 3.12
N THR A 169 1.19 14.72 2.76
CA THR A 169 2.29 13.77 2.61
C THR A 169 3.04 13.65 3.94
N ASN A 170 2.86 12.53 4.63
CA ASN A 170 3.49 12.28 5.92
C ASN A 170 4.89 11.64 5.75
N PHE A 171 5.83 12.43 5.22
CA PHE A 171 7.21 12.04 4.88
C PHE A 171 8.27 12.67 5.80
N PHE A 172 9.49 12.13 5.77
CA PHE A 172 10.67 12.71 6.43
C PHE A 172 11.30 13.82 5.56
N PRO A 173 11.84 14.91 6.16
CA PRO A 173 11.96 15.21 7.59
C PRO A 173 10.70 15.80 8.26
N ARG A 174 9.74 16.31 7.48
CA ARG A 174 8.49 16.88 7.99
C ARG A 174 7.34 16.63 7.03
N SER A 175 6.17 16.33 7.58
CA SER A 175 4.93 16.22 6.82
C SER A 175 4.56 17.55 6.17
N ALA A 176 4.04 17.52 4.95
CA ALA A 176 3.61 18.71 4.21
C ALA A 176 2.19 18.56 3.67
N VAL A 177 1.45 19.67 3.56
CA VAL A 177 0.17 19.71 2.84
C VAL A 177 0.46 19.70 1.33
N SER A 178 0.01 18.67 0.62
CA SER A 178 0.19 18.52 -0.83
C SER A 178 -0.97 19.07 -1.63
N ALA A 179 -2.20 19.03 -1.10
CA ALA A 179 -3.35 19.76 -1.61
C ALA A 179 -4.19 20.32 -0.46
N ARG A 180 -4.70 21.54 -0.63
CA ARG A 180 -5.71 22.16 0.23
C ARG A 180 -6.98 22.38 -0.59
N LEU A 181 -8.07 21.78 -0.14
CA LEU A 181 -9.34 21.75 -0.85
C LEU A 181 -10.46 22.34 0.02
N TYR A 182 -11.26 23.21 -0.58
CA TYR A 182 -12.44 23.81 0.04
C TYR A 182 -13.70 23.24 -0.61
N LEU A 183 -14.65 22.78 0.22
CA LEU A 183 -15.94 22.22 -0.19
C LEU A 183 -17.05 22.86 0.62
N SER A 184 -18.21 23.12 0.01
CA SER A 184 -19.39 23.51 0.79
C SER A 184 -19.83 22.37 1.70
N SER A 185 -20.25 22.67 2.94
CA SER A 185 -20.76 21.68 3.90
C SER A 185 -21.77 20.72 3.28
N ARG A 186 -22.66 21.21 2.40
CA ARG A 186 -23.71 20.43 1.72
C ARG A 186 -23.19 19.34 0.77
N GLN A 187 -21.97 19.49 0.26
CA GLN A 187 -21.35 18.53 -0.68
C GLN A 187 -20.61 17.40 0.05
N VAL A 188 -20.18 17.64 1.29
CA VAL A 188 -19.32 16.73 2.05
C VAL A 188 -19.98 15.35 2.33
N PRO A 189 -21.28 15.24 2.67
CA PRO A 189 -21.93 13.93 2.81
C PRO A 189 -21.95 13.11 1.51
N GLN A 190 -21.96 13.76 0.34
CA GLN A 190 -21.91 13.05 -0.95
C GLN A 190 -20.47 12.61 -1.29
N LEU A 191 -19.47 13.40 -0.91
CA LEU A 191 -18.05 12.99 -1.00
C LEU A 191 -17.78 11.75 -0.13
N LEU A 192 -18.26 11.76 1.12
CA LEU A 192 -18.13 10.62 2.04
C LEU A 192 -18.72 9.34 1.42
N LYS A 193 -19.95 9.41 0.89
CA LYS A 193 -20.59 8.27 0.20
C LYS A 193 -19.77 7.79 -0.99
N GLY A 194 -19.18 8.72 -1.76
CA GLY A 194 -18.26 8.39 -2.86
C GLY A 194 -17.06 7.57 -2.39
N PHE A 195 -16.40 7.99 -1.29
CA PHE A 195 -15.28 7.25 -0.70
C PHE A 195 -15.72 5.88 -0.15
N GLN A 196 -16.84 5.81 0.57
CA GLN A 196 -17.40 4.55 1.09
C GLN A 196 -17.70 3.55 -0.04
N HIS A 197 -18.35 3.98 -1.13
CA HIS A 197 -18.62 3.13 -2.29
C HIS A 197 -17.34 2.67 -3.00
N ALA A 198 -16.35 3.54 -3.20
CA ALA A 198 -15.09 3.17 -3.82
C ALA A 198 -14.30 2.15 -2.97
N ALA A 199 -14.28 2.33 -1.65
CA ALA A 199 -13.66 1.38 -0.71
C ALA A 199 -14.39 0.02 -0.71
N GLN A 200 -15.72 0.01 -0.71
CA GLN A 200 -16.52 -1.22 -0.79
C GLN A 200 -16.27 -1.97 -2.11
N GLN A 201 -16.22 -1.25 -3.24
CA GLN A 201 -15.94 -1.85 -4.56
C GLN A 201 -14.54 -2.47 -4.61
N LEU A 202 -13.53 -1.83 -4.00
CA LEU A 202 -12.18 -2.39 -3.88
C LEU A 202 -12.18 -3.70 -3.05
N GLN A 203 -12.91 -3.73 -1.94
CA GLN A 203 -13.02 -4.93 -1.09
C GLN A 203 -13.67 -6.09 -1.85
N GLN A 204 -14.77 -5.83 -2.57
CA GLN A 204 -15.46 -6.82 -3.39
C GLN A 204 -14.55 -7.38 -4.49
N ARG A 205 -13.82 -6.53 -5.21
CA ARG A 205 -12.85 -6.94 -6.25
C ARG A 205 -11.76 -7.85 -5.67
N ARG A 206 -11.23 -7.52 -4.48
CA ARG A 206 -10.20 -8.32 -3.81
C ARG A 206 -10.72 -9.68 -3.35
N ALA A 207 -11.93 -9.75 -2.81
CA ALA A 207 -12.55 -11.01 -2.40
C ALA A 207 -12.76 -11.96 -3.61
N GLN A 208 -13.24 -11.43 -4.73
CA GLN A 208 -13.41 -12.19 -5.97
C GLN A 208 -12.07 -12.74 -6.52
N GLN A 209 -11.00 -11.94 -6.47
CA GLN A 209 -9.67 -12.36 -6.90
C GLN A 209 -9.08 -13.46 -6.01
N GLN A 210 -9.31 -13.38 -4.68
CA GLN A 210 -8.89 -14.43 -3.75
C GLN A 210 -9.65 -15.73 -3.99
N GLN A 211 -10.97 -15.65 -4.19
CA GLN A 211 -11.80 -16.83 -4.45
C GLN A 211 -11.39 -17.53 -5.76
N GLN A 212 -11.17 -16.78 -6.85
CA GLN A 212 -10.71 -17.35 -8.12
C GLN A 212 -9.35 -18.06 -8.02
N GLN A 213 -8.41 -17.53 -7.25
CA GLN A 213 -7.12 -18.19 -6.98
C GLN A 213 -7.29 -19.46 -6.16
N GLN A 214 -8.23 -19.46 -5.21
CA GLN A 214 -8.52 -20.62 -4.37
C GLN A 214 -9.21 -21.74 -5.16
N ASP A 215 -10.19 -21.38 -6.00
CA ASP A 215 -10.87 -22.32 -6.90
C ASP A 215 -9.87 -22.93 -7.91
N GLN A 216 -8.99 -22.13 -8.53
CA GLN A 216 -7.92 -22.63 -9.39
C GLN A 216 -6.96 -23.60 -8.68
N TYR A 217 -6.58 -23.30 -7.43
CA TYR A 217 -5.74 -24.20 -6.63
C TYR A 217 -6.45 -25.53 -6.34
N TYR A 218 -7.74 -25.51 -6.01
CA TYR A 218 -8.51 -26.74 -5.80
C TYR A 218 -8.66 -27.57 -7.09
N THR A 219 -8.92 -26.93 -8.23
CA THR A 219 -9.00 -27.63 -9.53
C THR A 219 -7.66 -28.24 -9.94
N GLN A 220 -6.55 -27.49 -9.85
CA GLN A 220 -5.21 -28.03 -10.13
C GLN A 220 -4.89 -29.25 -9.27
N ARG A 221 -5.25 -29.22 -7.99
CA ARG A 221 -4.99 -30.32 -7.07
C ARG A 221 -5.87 -31.56 -7.32
N GLN A 222 -7.07 -31.38 -7.87
CA GLN A 222 -7.90 -32.48 -8.36
C GLN A 222 -7.33 -33.08 -9.65
N GLU A 223 -6.91 -32.24 -10.60
CA GLU A 223 -6.26 -32.68 -11.83
C GLU A 223 -4.91 -33.38 -11.59
N GLU A 224 -4.18 -33.05 -10.53
CA GLU A 224 -2.99 -33.81 -10.09
C GLU A 224 -3.39 -35.18 -9.50
N SER A 225 -4.37 -35.23 -8.59
CA SER A 225 -4.79 -36.51 -7.99
C SER A 225 -5.43 -37.49 -8.98
N ASP A 226 -6.11 -36.99 -10.00
CA ASP A 226 -6.71 -37.82 -11.05
C ASP A 226 -5.62 -38.37 -11.99
N LYS A 227 -4.56 -37.61 -12.29
CA LYS A 227 -3.40 -38.09 -13.06
C LYS A 227 -2.60 -39.15 -12.30
N ASP A 228 -2.43 -38.99 -10.99
CA ASP A 228 -1.79 -39.99 -10.14
C ASP A 228 -2.62 -41.28 -10.04
N ALA A 229 -3.92 -41.25 -10.32
CA ALA A 229 -4.81 -42.41 -10.27
C ALA A 229 -4.83 -43.24 -11.58
N ASP A 230 -4.51 -42.61 -12.72
CA ASP A 230 -4.44 -43.22 -14.05
C ASP A 230 -3.03 -43.77 -14.41
N ASP A 231 -2.09 -43.80 -13.47
CA ASP A 231 -0.72 -44.32 -13.66
C ASP A 231 -0.72 -45.85 -13.86
N PRO A 232 -0.39 -46.36 -15.06
CA PRO A 232 -0.44 -47.79 -15.37
C PRO A 232 0.76 -48.58 -14.81
N ASP A 233 1.81 -47.89 -14.33
CA ASP A 233 3.04 -48.48 -13.78
C ASP A 233 3.02 -48.52 -12.24
N ARG A 234 1.87 -48.24 -11.59
CA ARG A 234 1.68 -48.58 -10.18
C ARG A 234 1.80 -50.09 -9.99
N ASP A 235 2.88 -50.51 -9.32
CA ASP A 235 3.10 -51.87 -8.85
C ASP A 235 1.87 -52.35 -8.07
N ASP A 236 1.07 -53.19 -8.73
CA ASP A 236 -0.07 -53.87 -8.16
C ASP A 236 0.45 -55.13 -7.44
N PRO A 237 0.50 -55.15 -6.08
CA PRO A 237 1.08 -56.26 -5.33
C PRO A 237 0.24 -57.54 -5.43
N ASP A 238 -1.00 -57.44 -5.92
CA ASP A 238 -1.96 -58.53 -6.03
C ASP A 238 -2.13 -59.03 -7.47
N ARG A 239 -1.21 -58.70 -8.40
CA ARG A 239 -1.09 -59.43 -9.67
C ARG A 239 -0.54 -60.84 -9.43
N ASP A 240 -1.45 -61.76 -9.11
CA ASP A 240 -1.22 -63.20 -9.07
C ASP A 240 -0.50 -63.66 -10.36
N ASP A 241 0.77 -64.03 -10.21
CA ASP A 241 1.63 -64.62 -11.25
C ASP A 241 1.25 -66.11 -11.42
N PRO A 242 0.59 -66.50 -12.52
CA PRO A 242 0.01 -67.84 -12.64
C PRO A 242 1.03 -68.94 -12.99
N ASP A 243 2.30 -68.59 -13.25
CA ASP A 243 3.33 -69.51 -13.75
C ASP A 243 4.29 -70.02 -12.64
N ARG A 244 3.91 -69.90 -11.35
CA ARG A 244 4.65 -70.53 -10.22
C ARG A 244 4.20 -71.98 -9.95
N ASP A 245 4.42 -72.85 -10.93
CA ASP A 245 4.41 -74.30 -10.69
C ASP A 245 5.74 -74.77 -10.06
N ASP A 246 5.60 -75.60 -9.03
CA ASP A 246 6.55 -76.51 -8.36
C ASP A 246 8.04 -76.54 -8.77
N ASP A 247 8.95 -76.47 -7.79
CA ASP A 247 9.78 -77.66 -7.50
C ASP A 247 10.53 -77.68 -6.14
N VAL A 248 10.68 -78.91 -5.62
CA VAL A 248 11.75 -79.42 -4.71
C VAL A 248 11.76 -79.12 -3.18
N ARG A 249 11.20 -80.11 -2.45
CA ARG A 249 11.77 -80.95 -1.34
C ARG A 249 12.18 -80.37 0.02
N ASP A 250 11.55 -80.96 1.05
CA ASP A 250 12.08 -81.83 2.14
C ASP A 250 13.50 -81.62 2.72
N GLU A 251 13.64 -82.09 3.97
CA GLU A 251 14.83 -82.15 4.84
C GLU A 251 15.19 -80.79 5.52
N ASP A 252 15.41 -80.69 6.85
CA ASP A 252 15.25 -81.68 7.92
C ASP A 252 15.18 -80.99 9.32
N GLU A 253 15.23 -81.81 10.37
CA GLU A 253 15.55 -81.52 11.79
C GLU A 253 16.61 -80.40 12.02
N GLU A 254 16.76 -79.74 13.19
CA GLU A 254 16.62 -80.22 14.56
C GLU A 254 16.55 -79.05 15.58
N SER A 255 16.12 -79.38 16.81
CA SER A 255 16.04 -78.57 18.04
C SER A 255 17.08 -77.45 18.31
N ARG A 256 16.61 -76.32 18.89
CA ARG A 256 16.70 -76.04 20.35
C ARG A 256 15.99 -74.77 20.81
#